data_AF-A0A7S1R8V5-F1
#
_entry.id   AF-A0A7S1R8V5-F1
#
_cell.length_a   1.000
_cell.length_b   1.000
_cell.length_c   1.000
_cell.angle_alpha   90.00
_cell.angle_beta   90.00
_cell.angle_gamma   90.00
#
_symmetry.space_group_name_H-M   'P 1'
#
loop_
_entity.id
_entity.type
_entity.pdbx_description
1 polymer ?
#
loop_
_entity_poly.entity_id
_entity_poly.type
_entity_poly.pdbx_seq_one_letter_code
_entity_poly.pdbx_strand_id
1 'polypeptide(L)'
;HSTRFSGDMEFRRGMEEFAIFQQMDASGKLRDGVSLPFSLAEGVRMYEVMARSAAYDTVLQTMQRQGRVAFYCTNWGEEATSVGTAAALKPQDMIWPQYRELGMFLWRGITPQQIVDQNIGNEGDASKGRNLQVHYCMLDKNVQTVHAVLGTQVPQAPGAGYAYKLEGADQVSVAYFGDGAASEGDALTALNFASVYGSQTLFIVRNNGYSISTGVEDQYGGDGIAARGPAFGIPTIRVDGNDLVAVFNATTEARRLAVAEKTPVLLELMTYRVGDHTTSDDS
;
A
#
# COMPACT_ATOMS: atom_id res chain seq x y z
N HIS A 1 14.43 -22.11 -17.09
CA HIS A 1 15.64 -21.28 -16.93
C HIS A 1 16.71 -21.74 -17.92
N SER A 2 17.21 -20.84 -18.77
CA SER A 2 18.33 -21.11 -19.69
C SER A 2 19.55 -20.29 -19.28
N THR A 3 20.47 -20.89 -18.54
CA THR A 3 21.79 -20.28 -18.30
C THR A 3 22.69 -20.63 -19.48
N ARG A 4 23.42 -19.65 -20.01
CA ARG A 4 24.46 -19.86 -21.05
C ARG A 4 25.83 -19.65 -20.42
N PHE A 5 26.81 -20.46 -20.81
CA PHE A 5 28.21 -20.21 -20.45
C PHE A 5 28.74 -19.00 -21.23
N SER A 6 29.52 -18.15 -20.57
CA SER A 6 30.30 -17.09 -21.20
C SER A 6 31.78 -17.31 -20.90
N GLY A 7 32.64 -17.02 -21.87
CA GLY A 7 34.10 -16.96 -21.66
C GLY A 7 34.56 -15.61 -21.09
N ASP A 8 33.66 -14.63 -21.05
CA ASP A 8 33.97 -13.25 -20.66
C ASP A 8 33.76 -13.03 -19.16
N MET A 9 34.70 -12.32 -18.52
CA MET A 9 34.57 -11.89 -17.13
C MET A 9 33.73 -10.61 -17.06
N GLU A 10 32.41 -10.76 -17.01
CA GLU A 10 31.47 -9.64 -17.00
C GLU A 10 30.71 -9.55 -15.67
N PHE A 11 30.82 -8.39 -15.02
CA PHE A 11 29.95 -8.02 -13.91
C PHE A 11 28.76 -7.23 -14.44
N ARG A 12 27.54 -7.65 -14.10
CA ARG A 12 26.32 -6.89 -14.41
C ARG A 12 26.03 -5.92 -13.28
N ARG A 13 25.91 -4.63 -13.59
CA ARG A 13 25.44 -3.59 -12.68
C ARG A 13 24.14 -3.03 -13.23
N GLY A 14 23.13 -2.96 -12.36
CA GLY A 14 21.82 -2.42 -12.70
C GLY A 14 20.94 -3.35 -13.53
N MET A 15 19.68 -2.96 -13.61
CA MET A 15 18.68 -3.43 -14.57
C MET A 15 18.14 -2.20 -15.32
N GLU A 16 17.40 -2.40 -16.40
CA GLU A 16 16.65 -1.29 -17.01
C GLU A 16 15.72 -0.67 -15.97
N GLU A 17 15.72 0.66 -15.85
CA GLU A 17 14.95 1.36 -14.83
C GLU A 17 13.44 1.23 -15.09
N PHE A 18 12.67 1.08 -14.01
CA PHE A 18 11.22 1.03 -14.09
C PHE A 18 10.64 2.41 -14.40
N ALA A 19 10.03 2.53 -15.58
CA ALA A 19 9.21 3.68 -15.92
C ALA A 19 8.00 3.79 -14.97
N ILE A 20 7.61 5.03 -14.66
CA ILE A 20 6.45 5.32 -13.84
C ILE A 20 5.20 5.32 -14.72
N PHE A 21 4.30 4.36 -14.51
CA PHE A 21 3.01 4.30 -15.19
C PHE A 21 2.09 5.42 -14.75
N GLN A 22 1.65 6.24 -15.71
CA GLN A 22 0.74 7.38 -15.51
C GLN A 22 -0.28 7.40 -16.65
N GLN A 23 -1.51 7.77 -16.35
CA GLN A 23 -2.68 7.83 -17.21
C GLN A 23 -3.44 9.16 -17.16
N MET A 24 -3.30 9.91 -16.08
CA MET A 24 -3.81 11.27 -15.89
C MET A 24 -2.64 12.17 -15.48
N ASP A 25 -2.49 13.31 -16.16
CA ASP A 25 -1.43 14.26 -15.82
C ASP A 25 -1.81 15.14 -14.61
N ALA A 26 -0.87 15.97 -14.15
CA ALA A 26 -1.06 16.86 -13.01
C ALA A 26 -2.15 17.93 -13.21
N SER A 27 -2.63 18.15 -14.44
CA SER A 27 -3.77 19.04 -14.72
C SER A 27 -5.12 18.32 -14.64
N GLY A 28 -5.12 17.01 -14.37
CA GLY A 28 -6.31 16.16 -14.39
C GLY A 28 -6.72 15.72 -15.79
N LYS A 29 -5.87 15.94 -16.81
CA LYS A 29 -6.16 15.51 -18.18
C LYS A 29 -5.72 14.07 -18.39
N LEU A 30 -6.63 13.24 -18.89
CA LEU A 30 -6.31 11.88 -19.31
C LEU A 30 -5.37 11.89 -20.52
N ARG A 31 -4.42 10.96 -20.53
CA ARG A 31 -3.57 10.70 -21.70
C ARG A 31 -4.41 10.18 -22.87
N ASP A 32 -3.92 10.38 -24.09
CA ASP A 32 -4.62 9.99 -25.31
C ASP A 32 -4.97 8.50 -25.31
N GLY A 33 -6.24 8.18 -25.63
CA GLY A 33 -6.74 6.80 -25.65
C GLY A 33 -7.11 6.21 -24.28
N VAL A 34 -6.86 6.92 -23.18
CA VAL A 34 -7.30 6.51 -21.85
C VAL A 34 -8.74 6.98 -21.61
N SER A 35 -9.56 6.10 -21.05
CA SER A 35 -10.88 6.44 -20.50
C SER A 35 -10.92 6.12 -19.01
N LEU A 36 -11.87 6.71 -18.28
CA LEU A 36 -12.03 6.42 -16.85
C LEU A 36 -12.41 4.94 -16.67
N PRO A 37 -11.68 4.19 -15.83
CA PRO A 37 -11.92 2.75 -15.63
C PRO A 37 -13.08 2.47 -14.67
N PHE A 38 -13.75 3.53 -14.21
CA PHE A 38 -14.85 3.49 -13.25
C PHE A 38 -15.95 4.47 -13.68
N SER A 39 -17.14 4.29 -13.12
CA SER A 39 -18.25 5.22 -13.37
C SER A 39 -17.98 6.59 -12.76
N LEU A 40 -18.63 7.65 -13.28
CA LEU A 40 -18.54 8.99 -12.68
C LEU A 40 -18.94 8.99 -11.20
N ALA A 41 -19.99 8.26 -10.84
CA ALA A 41 -20.45 8.15 -9.45
C ALA A 41 -19.38 7.52 -8.53
N GLU A 42 -18.68 6.51 -9.02
CA GLU A 42 -17.59 5.87 -8.29
C GLU A 42 -16.36 6.78 -8.19
N GLY A 43 -16.03 7.50 -9.26
CA GLY A 43 -14.99 8.54 -9.24
C GLY A 43 -15.28 9.65 -8.21
N VAL A 44 -16.52 10.15 -8.17
CA VAL A 44 -16.95 11.13 -7.16
C VAL A 44 -16.84 10.55 -5.75
N ARG A 45 -17.25 9.29 -5.53
CA ARG A 45 -17.11 8.63 -4.23
C ARG A 45 -15.64 8.52 -3.80
N MET A 46 -14.73 8.15 -4.70
CA MET A 46 -13.30 8.10 -4.38
C MET A 46 -12.76 9.48 -4.00
N TYR A 47 -13.14 10.51 -4.75
CA TYR A 47 -12.78 11.90 -4.44
C TYR A 47 -13.29 12.33 -3.05
N GLU A 48 -14.56 12.05 -2.73
CA GLU A 48 -15.14 12.35 -1.41
C GLU A 48 -14.39 11.64 -0.28
N VAL A 49 -13.98 10.38 -0.49
CA VAL A 49 -13.21 9.62 0.50
C VAL A 49 -11.82 10.21 0.70
N MET A 50 -11.12 10.59 -0.36
CA MET A 50 -9.82 11.28 -0.26
C MET A 50 -9.96 12.60 0.50
N ALA A 51 -10.96 13.42 0.15
CA ALA A 51 -11.22 14.68 0.83
C ALA A 51 -11.58 14.49 2.32
N ARG A 52 -12.35 13.45 2.66
CA ARG A 52 -12.65 13.09 4.06
C ARG A 52 -11.40 12.66 4.81
N SER A 53 -10.51 11.88 4.19
CA SER A 53 -9.22 11.49 4.79
C SER A 53 -8.43 12.74 5.19
N ALA A 54 -8.24 13.67 4.25
CA ALA A 54 -7.53 14.91 4.52
C ALA A 54 -8.18 15.76 5.62
N ALA A 55 -9.52 15.84 5.63
CA ALA A 55 -10.26 16.57 6.67
C ALA A 55 -10.11 15.93 8.06
N TYR A 56 -10.17 14.60 8.16
CA TYR A 56 -9.93 13.90 9.42
C TYR A 56 -8.51 14.10 9.91
N ASP A 57 -7.53 14.06 8.99
CA ASP A 57 -6.13 14.29 9.34
C ASP A 57 -5.92 15.67 9.98
N THR A 58 -6.50 16.73 9.40
CA THR A 58 -6.44 18.08 9.99
C THR A 58 -7.03 18.11 11.40
N VAL A 59 -8.20 17.49 11.61
CA VAL A 59 -8.90 17.50 12.90
C VAL A 59 -8.10 16.72 13.95
N LEU A 60 -7.69 15.48 13.63
CA LEU A 60 -7.03 14.59 14.59
C LEU A 60 -5.59 15.03 14.89
N GLN A 61 -4.87 15.57 13.90
CA GLN A 61 -3.58 16.21 14.16
C GLN A 61 -3.75 17.43 15.09
N THR A 62 -4.76 18.26 14.88
CA THR A 62 -5.06 19.38 15.78
C THR A 62 -5.40 18.89 17.20
N MET A 63 -6.18 17.82 17.33
CA MET A 63 -6.48 17.21 18.62
C MET A 63 -5.23 16.69 19.33
N GLN A 64 -4.30 16.10 18.58
CA GLN A 64 -3.01 15.67 19.12
C GLN A 64 -2.18 16.87 19.61
N ARG A 65 -2.10 17.96 18.82
CA ARG A 65 -1.37 19.18 19.21
C ARG A 65 -1.98 19.86 20.46
N GLN A 66 -3.25 19.59 20.76
CA GLN A 66 -3.94 20.02 21.99
C GLN A 66 -3.80 19.03 23.16
N GLY A 67 -3.09 17.91 22.99
CA GLY A 67 -2.92 16.88 24.02
C GLY A 67 -4.17 16.03 24.26
N ARG A 68 -5.17 16.07 23.36
CA ARG A 68 -6.40 15.25 23.47
C ARG A 68 -6.21 13.82 22.97
N VAL A 69 -5.21 13.63 22.12
CA VAL A 69 -4.78 12.36 21.53
C VAL A 69 -3.27 12.29 21.74
N ALA A 70 -2.70 11.13 22.06
CA ALA A 70 -1.27 11.03 22.38
C ALA A 70 -0.39 11.07 21.12
N PHE A 71 -0.86 10.46 20.03
CA PHE A 71 -0.10 10.26 18.80
C PHE A 71 -1.03 10.35 17.59
N TYR A 72 -0.53 10.85 16.46
CA TYR A 72 -1.25 10.81 15.20
C TYR A 72 -0.29 10.76 14.00
N CYS A 73 -0.77 10.22 12.88
CA CYS A 73 -0.06 10.10 11.62
C CYS A 73 -1.01 10.51 10.48
N THR A 74 -0.66 11.56 9.73
CA THR A 74 -1.47 12.07 8.62
C THR A 74 -1.22 11.27 7.34
N ASN A 75 -2.15 11.35 6.38
CA ASN A 75 -2.11 10.61 5.12
C ASN A 75 -1.89 11.52 3.91
N TRP A 76 -1.45 12.77 4.15
CA TRP A 76 -1.32 13.79 3.12
C TRP A 76 -0.31 13.41 2.03
N GLY A 77 -0.78 13.41 0.78
CA GLY A 77 -0.04 12.98 -0.40
C GLY A 77 -0.23 11.50 -0.73
N GLU A 78 -0.88 10.71 0.14
CA GLU A 78 -1.05 9.27 -0.03
C GLU A 78 -2.53 8.84 -0.10
N GLU A 79 -3.43 9.81 -0.32
CA GLU A 79 -4.86 9.56 -0.42
C GLU A 79 -5.20 8.75 -1.68
N ALA A 80 -4.61 9.09 -2.82
CA ALA A 80 -4.88 8.39 -4.09
C ALA A 80 -4.34 6.95 -4.08
N THR A 81 -3.18 6.71 -3.45
CA THR A 81 -2.63 5.37 -3.30
C THR A 81 -3.55 4.49 -2.45
N SER A 82 -3.99 4.98 -1.28
CA SER A 82 -4.83 4.20 -0.36
C SER A 82 -6.28 4.03 -0.86
N VAL A 83 -6.89 5.04 -1.46
CA VAL A 83 -8.27 4.97 -1.96
C VAL A 83 -8.34 4.22 -3.29
N GLY A 84 -7.46 4.52 -4.25
CA GLY A 84 -7.48 3.91 -5.58
C GLY A 84 -7.23 2.41 -5.55
N THR A 85 -6.29 1.96 -4.71
CA THR A 85 -6.04 0.54 -4.50
C THR A 85 -7.24 -0.14 -3.84
N ALA A 86 -7.80 0.44 -2.78
CA ALA A 86 -8.96 -0.12 -2.09
C ALA A 86 -10.21 -0.20 -2.97
N ALA A 87 -10.39 0.74 -3.89
CA ALA A 87 -11.48 0.78 -4.86
C ALA A 87 -11.39 -0.32 -5.92
N ALA A 88 -10.18 -0.69 -6.34
CA ALA A 88 -9.94 -1.78 -7.28
C ALA A 88 -10.08 -3.20 -6.66
N LEU A 89 -10.17 -3.30 -5.33
CA LEU A 89 -10.30 -4.57 -4.60
C LEU A 89 -11.75 -4.95 -4.35
N LYS A 90 -12.02 -6.26 -4.24
CA LYS A 90 -13.33 -6.79 -3.86
C LYS A 90 -13.51 -6.82 -2.33
N PRO A 91 -14.75 -6.77 -1.81
CA PRO A 91 -15.01 -6.81 -0.37
C PRO A 91 -14.39 -8.02 0.37
N GLN A 92 -14.26 -9.17 -0.28
CA GLN A 92 -13.63 -10.35 0.31
C GLN A 92 -12.10 -10.27 0.39
N ASP A 93 -11.44 -9.45 -0.45
CA ASP A 93 -9.98 -9.41 -0.47
C ASP A 93 -9.44 -8.92 0.89
N MET A 94 -8.45 -9.65 1.42
CA MET A 94 -7.89 -9.39 2.74
C MET A 94 -6.79 -8.34 2.67
N ILE A 95 -6.84 -7.36 3.56
CA ILE A 95 -5.91 -6.24 3.60
C ILE A 95 -5.10 -6.27 4.90
N TRP A 96 -3.77 -6.16 4.74
CA TRP A 96 -2.76 -6.07 5.79
C TRP A 96 -2.14 -4.66 5.74
N PRO A 97 -2.68 -3.70 6.50
CA PRO A 97 -2.24 -2.31 6.49
C PRO A 97 -0.93 -2.12 7.27
N GLN A 98 -0.28 -0.97 7.08
CA GLN A 98 0.89 -0.57 7.86
C GLN A 98 0.54 0.46 8.93
N TYR A 99 0.02 1.65 8.56
CA TYR A 99 -0.48 2.70 9.48
C TYR A 99 -0.86 4.01 8.76
N ARG A 100 -0.67 4.11 7.43
CA ARG A 100 -0.96 5.33 6.64
C ARG A 100 -2.00 5.05 5.54
N GLU A 101 -2.97 4.22 5.87
CA GLU A 101 -4.00 3.75 4.95
C GLU A 101 -5.41 4.24 5.35
N LEU A 102 -5.56 5.41 5.97
CA LEU A 102 -6.87 5.91 6.42
C LEU A 102 -7.90 5.98 5.27
N GLY A 103 -7.47 6.38 4.07
CA GLY A 103 -8.30 6.38 2.87
C GLY A 103 -8.89 5.00 2.54
N MET A 104 -8.11 3.93 2.70
CA MET A 104 -8.57 2.54 2.53
C MET A 104 -9.59 2.17 3.61
N PHE A 105 -9.34 2.53 4.88
CA PHE A 105 -10.29 2.27 5.96
C PHE A 105 -11.64 2.96 5.71
N LEU A 106 -11.62 4.23 5.28
CA LEU A 106 -12.81 5.00 4.90
C LEU A 106 -13.54 4.37 3.70
N TRP A 107 -12.79 3.93 2.69
CA TRP A 107 -13.38 3.24 1.53
C TRP A 107 -14.10 1.94 1.94
N ARG A 108 -13.51 1.19 2.87
CA ARG A 108 -14.06 -0.04 3.47
C ARG A 108 -15.16 0.21 4.50
N GLY A 109 -15.44 1.47 4.81
CA GLY A 109 -16.59 1.89 5.60
C GLY A 109 -16.34 2.02 7.09
N ILE A 110 -15.10 2.30 7.53
CA ILE A 110 -14.88 2.74 8.91
C ILE A 110 -15.72 4.00 9.17
N THR A 111 -16.42 4.03 10.29
CA THR A 111 -17.25 5.19 10.64
C THR A 111 -16.40 6.29 11.29
N PRO A 112 -16.85 7.56 11.23
CA PRO A 112 -16.16 8.65 11.92
C PRO A 112 -16.06 8.40 13.43
N GLN A 113 -17.10 7.79 14.01
CA GLN A 113 -17.12 7.42 15.43
C GLN A 113 -16.03 6.40 15.75
N GLN A 114 -15.90 5.32 14.96
CA GLN A 114 -14.87 4.30 15.16
C GLN A 114 -13.44 4.86 15.03
N ILE A 115 -13.21 5.81 14.11
CA ILE A 115 -11.92 6.50 14.00
C ILE A 115 -11.61 7.24 15.30
N VAL A 116 -12.57 8.02 15.81
CA VAL A 116 -12.39 8.79 17.06
C VAL A 116 -12.22 7.86 18.26
N ASP A 117 -13.03 6.79 18.34
CA ASP A 117 -12.98 5.82 19.43
C ASP A 117 -11.61 5.17 19.54
N GLN A 118 -11.03 4.74 18.41
CA GLN A 118 -9.69 4.14 18.37
C GLN A 118 -8.60 5.15 18.76
N ASN A 119 -8.65 6.39 18.25
CA ASN A 119 -7.64 7.39 18.55
C ASN A 119 -7.70 7.89 20.01
N ILE A 120 -8.88 7.90 20.62
CA ILE A 120 -9.05 8.26 22.03
C ILE A 120 -8.80 7.04 22.95
N GLY A 121 -9.01 5.82 22.45
CA GLY A 121 -8.94 4.59 23.24
C GLY A 121 -10.10 4.46 24.22
N ASN A 122 -11.31 4.86 23.80
CA ASN A 122 -12.50 4.81 24.66
C ASN A 122 -13.20 3.44 24.60
N GLU A 123 -14.37 3.31 25.25
CA GLU A 123 -15.14 2.05 25.31
C GLU A 123 -15.66 1.55 23.95
N GLY A 124 -15.74 2.43 22.95
CA GLY A 124 -16.14 2.10 21.57
C GLY A 124 -15.00 1.54 20.71
N ASP A 125 -13.75 1.59 21.18
CA ASP A 125 -12.60 1.08 20.42
C ASP A 125 -12.66 -0.45 20.32
N ALA A 126 -12.67 -0.96 19.08
CA ALA A 126 -12.59 -2.39 18.79
C ALA A 126 -11.32 -3.05 19.37
N SER A 127 -10.24 -2.29 19.52
CA SER A 127 -8.98 -2.72 20.15
C SER A 127 -8.98 -2.60 21.68
N LYS A 128 -10.08 -2.10 22.27
CA LYS A 128 -10.26 -1.94 23.73
C LYS A 128 -9.22 -1.01 24.38
N GLY A 129 -8.76 0.00 23.66
CA GLY A 129 -7.73 0.95 24.12
C GLY A 129 -6.33 0.33 24.27
N ARG A 130 -6.07 -0.83 23.64
CA ARG A 130 -4.81 -1.58 23.81
C ARG A 130 -3.74 -1.26 22.78
N ASN A 131 -4.15 -0.72 21.64
CA ASN A 131 -3.24 -0.35 20.57
C ASN A 131 -2.92 1.14 20.63
N LEU A 132 -1.79 1.52 20.04
CA LEU A 132 -1.47 2.92 19.78
C LEU A 132 -2.54 3.54 18.87
N GLN A 133 -2.66 4.87 18.89
CA GLN A 133 -3.48 5.60 17.92
C GLN A 133 -3.13 5.27 16.48
N VAL A 134 -4.07 5.51 15.57
CA VAL A 134 -4.06 5.13 14.14
C VAL A 134 -3.97 3.63 13.85
N HIS A 135 -3.98 2.77 14.89
CA HIS A 135 -3.96 1.32 14.71
C HIS A 135 -5.38 0.75 14.55
N TYR A 136 -6.03 1.12 13.45
CA TYR A 136 -7.38 0.71 13.15
C TYR A 136 -7.51 -0.81 12.91
N CYS A 137 -8.74 -1.32 13.12
CA CYS A 137 -9.07 -2.73 12.98
C CYS A 137 -10.51 -2.88 12.43
N MET A 138 -10.69 -3.65 11.35
CA MET A 138 -12.01 -3.97 10.79
C MET A 138 -12.03 -5.42 10.29
N LEU A 139 -11.93 -6.37 11.22
CA LEU A 139 -11.88 -7.80 10.89
C LEU A 139 -13.14 -8.27 10.14
N ASP A 140 -14.30 -7.69 10.44
CA ASP A 140 -15.57 -7.95 9.75
C ASP A 140 -15.58 -7.48 8.28
N LYS A 141 -14.61 -6.66 7.89
CA LYS A 141 -14.41 -6.13 6.53
C LYS A 141 -13.15 -6.68 5.85
N ASN A 142 -12.57 -7.75 6.37
CA ASN A 142 -11.32 -8.36 5.92
C ASN A 142 -10.12 -7.41 5.98
N VAL A 143 -10.09 -6.48 6.95
CA VAL A 143 -8.93 -5.62 7.19
C VAL A 143 -8.32 -5.99 8.53
N GLN A 144 -7.08 -6.46 8.49
CA GLN A 144 -6.34 -6.88 9.68
C GLN A 144 -5.99 -5.67 10.55
N THR A 145 -5.74 -5.94 11.83
CA THR A 145 -5.32 -4.90 12.78
C THR A 145 -3.95 -4.37 12.38
N VAL A 146 -3.79 -3.04 12.40
CA VAL A 146 -2.49 -2.38 12.24
C VAL A 146 -1.56 -2.74 13.41
N HIS A 147 -0.27 -2.95 13.10
CA HIS A 147 0.78 -3.23 14.08
C HIS A 147 1.92 -2.21 13.98
N ALA A 148 2.55 -1.89 15.12
CA ALA A 148 3.64 -0.91 15.17
C ALA A 148 4.92 -1.41 14.47
N VAL A 149 5.15 -2.72 14.50
CA VAL A 149 6.40 -3.32 14.05
C VAL A 149 6.39 -3.43 12.53
N LEU A 150 7.29 -2.69 11.88
CA LEU A 150 7.41 -2.64 10.43
C LEU A 150 7.67 -4.03 9.84
N GLY A 151 7.16 -4.28 8.63
CA GLY A 151 7.45 -5.49 7.87
C GLY A 151 6.69 -6.75 8.31
N THR A 152 6.25 -6.85 9.57
CA THR A 152 5.69 -8.09 10.14
C THR A 152 4.42 -8.59 9.47
N GLN A 153 3.61 -7.71 8.89
CA GLN A 153 2.42 -8.04 8.13
C GLN A 153 2.74 -8.55 6.72
N VAL A 154 3.91 -8.19 6.18
CA VAL A 154 4.33 -8.52 4.82
C VAL A 154 4.48 -10.03 4.60
N PRO A 155 5.04 -10.85 5.51
CA PRO A 155 5.06 -12.30 5.38
C PRO A 155 3.75 -12.99 5.76
N GLN A 156 2.89 -12.34 6.55
CA GLN A 156 1.56 -12.87 6.89
C GLN A 156 0.63 -12.87 5.67
N ALA A 157 0.71 -11.84 4.84
CA ALA A 157 -0.13 -11.70 3.65
C ALA A 157 0.04 -12.85 2.62
N PRO A 158 1.26 -13.29 2.25
CA PRO A 158 1.48 -14.48 1.45
C PRO A 158 0.99 -15.78 2.08
N GLY A 159 0.96 -15.89 3.42
CA GLY A 159 0.34 -17.04 4.07
C GLY A 159 -1.15 -17.16 3.72
N ALA A 160 -1.89 -16.05 3.83
CA ALA A 160 -3.30 -16.02 3.44
C ALA A 160 -3.49 -16.18 1.92
N GLY A 161 -2.68 -15.51 1.10
CA GLY A 161 -2.74 -15.65 -0.36
C GLY A 161 -2.43 -17.07 -0.86
N TYR A 162 -1.57 -17.79 -0.15
CA TYR A 162 -1.29 -19.20 -0.43
C TYR A 162 -2.47 -20.09 -0.03
N ALA A 163 -3.14 -19.81 1.09
CA ALA A 163 -4.38 -20.50 1.43
C ALA A 163 -5.46 -20.32 0.35
N TYR A 164 -5.67 -19.09 -0.14
CA TYR A 164 -6.62 -18.81 -1.22
C TYR A 164 -6.29 -19.56 -2.51
N LYS A 165 -5.00 -19.67 -2.86
CA LYS A 165 -4.55 -20.49 -3.99
C LYS A 165 -4.94 -21.97 -3.81
N LEU A 166 -4.71 -22.53 -2.63
CA LEU A 166 -5.03 -23.94 -2.34
C LEU A 166 -6.54 -24.20 -2.39
N GLU A 167 -7.33 -23.23 -1.96
CA GLU A 167 -8.80 -23.27 -2.02
C GLU A 167 -9.36 -22.99 -3.41
N GLY A 168 -8.54 -22.47 -4.34
CA GLY A 168 -9.00 -22.00 -5.65
C GLY A 168 -9.94 -20.79 -5.56
N ALA A 169 -9.78 -19.96 -4.53
CA ALA A 169 -10.67 -18.83 -4.25
C ALA A 169 -10.40 -17.63 -5.18
N ASP A 170 -11.44 -16.94 -5.63
CA ASP A 170 -11.34 -15.62 -6.28
C ASP A 170 -11.16 -14.51 -5.24
N GLN A 171 -10.01 -14.55 -4.58
CA GLN A 171 -9.64 -13.67 -3.47
C GLN A 171 -8.14 -13.42 -3.46
N VAL A 172 -7.74 -12.19 -3.16
CA VAL A 172 -6.34 -11.84 -2.95
C VAL A 172 -6.07 -11.40 -1.52
N SER A 173 -4.82 -11.54 -1.11
CA SER A 173 -4.28 -10.99 0.12
C SER A 173 -3.36 -9.80 -0.22
N VAL A 174 -3.52 -8.65 0.44
CA VAL A 174 -2.87 -7.40 0.05
C VAL A 174 -2.04 -6.86 1.20
N ALA A 175 -0.72 -6.75 1.02
CA ALA A 175 0.18 -6.13 1.98
C ALA A 175 0.53 -4.71 1.57
N TYR A 176 0.22 -3.74 2.42
CA TYR A 176 0.74 -2.37 2.30
C TYR A 176 1.99 -2.21 3.13
N PHE A 177 3.02 -1.56 2.59
CA PHE A 177 4.24 -1.20 3.33
C PHE A 177 5.00 -0.08 2.63
N GLY A 178 5.70 0.76 3.39
CA GLY A 178 6.56 1.81 2.85
C GLY A 178 7.89 1.29 2.28
N ASP A 179 8.58 2.14 1.53
CA ASP A 179 9.96 1.93 1.06
C ASP A 179 10.94 1.65 2.22
N GLY A 180 10.74 2.33 3.36
CA GLY A 180 11.44 2.06 4.63
C GLY A 180 11.31 0.60 5.07
N ALA A 181 10.07 0.14 5.23
CA ALA A 181 9.75 -1.21 5.69
C ALA A 181 10.13 -2.30 4.67
N ALA A 182 10.31 -1.95 3.40
CA ALA A 182 10.80 -2.89 2.39
C ALA A 182 12.26 -3.32 2.65
N SER A 183 13.01 -2.61 3.50
CA SER A 183 14.38 -3.00 3.91
C SER A 183 14.41 -3.97 5.08
N GLU A 184 13.27 -4.27 5.72
CA GLU A 184 13.18 -5.32 6.72
C GLU A 184 13.39 -6.71 6.09
N GLY A 185 14.02 -7.63 6.83
CA GLY A 185 14.26 -9.00 6.37
C GLY A 185 12.97 -9.76 6.04
N ASP A 186 11.88 -9.41 6.72
CA ASP A 186 10.54 -9.97 6.51
C ASP A 186 10.00 -9.67 5.10
N ALA A 187 10.31 -8.50 4.52
CA ALA A 187 9.84 -8.14 3.19
C ALA A 187 10.47 -9.05 2.12
N LEU A 188 11.79 -9.24 2.14
CA LEU A 188 12.49 -10.12 1.20
C LEU A 188 12.05 -11.59 1.36
N THR A 189 11.86 -12.03 2.60
CA THR A 189 11.38 -13.38 2.91
C THR A 189 9.99 -13.60 2.35
N ALA A 190 9.09 -12.62 2.51
CA ALA A 190 7.74 -12.66 1.99
C ALA A 190 7.70 -12.73 0.47
N LEU A 191 8.47 -11.90 -0.24
CA LEU A 191 8.55 -11.92 -1.71
C LEU A 191 8.97 -13.30 -2.23
N ASN A 192 10.04 -13.86 -1.66
CA ASN A 192 10.52 -15.18 -2.05
C ASN A 192 9.48 -16.28 -1.77
N PHE A 193 8.87 -16.27 -0.58
CA PHE A 193 7.82 -17.23 -0.24
C PHE A 193 6.65 -17.15 -1.22
N ALA A 194 6.13 -15.94 -1.46
CA ALA A 194 4.98 -15.75 -2.34
C ALA A 194 5.28 -16.22 -3.77
N SER A 195 6.49 -15.95 -4.27
CA SER A 195 6.91 -16.40 -5.61
C SER A 195 7.00 -17.92 -5.70
N VAL A 196 7.77 -18.56 -4.81
CA VAL A 196 8.00 -20.01 -4.84
C VAL A 196 6.69 -20.78 -4.71
N TYR A 197 5.78 -20.32 -3.86
CA TYR A 197 4.52 -21.00 -3.59
C TYR A 197 3.36 -20.52 -4.46
N GLY A 198 3.56 -19.54 -5.34
CA GLY A 198 2.51 -18.96 -6.18
C GLY A 198 1.33 -18.43 -5.38
N SER A 199 1.61 -17.55 -4.42
CA SER A 199 0.60 -16.95 -3.54
C SER A 199 -0.24 -15.90 -4.28
N GLN A 200 -1.56 -15.90 -4.05
CA GLN A 200 -2.48 -14.86 -4.56
C GLN A 200 -2.32 -13.56 -3.74
N THR A 201 -1.18 -12.90 -3.88
CA THR A 201 -0.78 -11.75 -3.04
C THR A 201 -0.44 -10.52 -3.87
N LEU A 202 -0.95 -9.37 -3.45
CA LEU A 202 -0.51 -8.07 -3.94
C LEU A 202 0.40 -7.43 -2.89
N PHE A 203 1.62 -7.08 -3.30
CA PHE A 203 2.53 -6.26 -2.52
C PHE A 203 2.42 -4.82 -2.99
N ILE A 204 1.81 -3.97 -2.18
CA ILE A 204 1.60 -2.55 -2.49
C ILE A 204 2.60 -1.74 -1.67
N VAL A 205 3.63 -1.27 -2.37
CA VAL A 205 4.68 -0.44 -1.79
C VAL A 205 4.30 1.01 -1.97
N ARG A 206 4.27 1.77 -0.88
CA ARG A 206 4.15 3.23 -0.93
C ARG A 206 5.56 3.81 -0.82
N ASN A 207 6.13 4.22 -1.94
CA ASN A 207 7.44 4.86 -1.96
C ASN A 207 7.23 6.38 -1.94
N ASN A 208 7.36 6.98 -0.76
CA ASN A 208 7.10 8.40 -0.55
C ASN A 208 8.39 9.24 -0.41
N GLY A 209 9.54 8.60 -0.63
CA GLY A 209 10.87 9.22 -0.58
C GLY A 209 11.56 9.22 0.79
N TYR A 210 10.85 8.89 1.88
CA TYR A 210 11.42 9.02 3.23
C TYR A 210 10.90 7.98 4.25
N SER A 211 11.83 7.37 4.98
CA SER A 211 11.58 6.62 6.21
C SER A 211 11.96 7.45 7.44
N ILE A 212 10.97 8.09 8.07
CA ILE A 212 11.18 9.11 9.12
C ILE A 212 12.02 10.27 8.56
N SER A 213 13.33 10.28 8.83
CA SER A 213 14.31 11.28 8.37
C SER A 213 15.29 10.71 7.33
N THR A 214 15.22 9.41 7.04
CA THR A 214 16.13 8.73 6.10
C THR A 214 15.55 8.85 4.70
N GLY A 215 16.26 9.55 3.80
CA GLY A 215 15.91 9.61 2.38
C GLY A 215 16.22 8.31 1.65
N VAL A 216 15.58 8.09 0.50
CA VAL A 216 15.74 6.85 -0.29
C VAL A 216 17.17 6.54 -0.72
N GLU A 217 18.01 7.57 -0.88
CA GLU A 217 19.44 7.46 -1.17
C GLU A 217 20.24 6.75 -0.07
N ASP A 218 19.79 6.85 1.18
CA ASP A 218 20.35 6.16 2.34
C ASP A 218 19.59 4.85 2.65
N GLN A 219 18.48 4.59 1.94
CA GLN A 219 17.61 3.44 2.17
C GLN A 219 17.98 2.23 1.31
N TYR A 220 18.38 2.46 0.05
CA TYR A 220 18.77 1.39 -0.87
C TYR A 220 19.69 1.89 -2.00
N GLY A 221 20.52 0.98 -2.55
CA GLY A 221 21.43 1.27 -3.66
C GLY A 221 20.92 0.85 -5.05
N GLY A 222 19.65 0.44 -5.18
CA GLY A 222 19.04 -0.03 -6.43
C GLY A 222 17.94 0.90 -6.96
N ASP A 223 17.32 0.51 -8.07
CA ASP A 223 16.19 1.24 -8.67
C ASP A 223 14.88 0.96 -7.89
N GLY A 224 14.77 1.53 -6.69
CA GLY A 224 13.58 1.44 -5.86
C GLY A 224 13.24 0.02 -5.41
N ILE A 225 11.97 -0.19 -5.10
CA ILE A 225 11.43 -1.48 -4.67
C ILE A 225 10.92 -2.28 -5.88
N ALA A 226 10.45 -1.63 -6.95
CA ALA A 226 10.03 -2.31 -8.18
C ALA A 226 11.14 -3.21 -8.75
N ALA A 227 12.39 -2.76 -8.77
CA ALA A 227 13.50 -3.58 -9.29
C ALA A 227 13.75 -4.88 -8.50
N ARG A 228 13.22 -5.01 -7.28
CA ARG A 228 13.36 -6.22 -6.46
C ARG A 228 12.44 -7.34 -6.92
N GLY A 229 11.25 -7.02 -7.44
CA GLY A 229 10.24 -8.01 -7.83
C GLY A 229 10.72 -9.01 -8.90
N PRO A 230 11.29 -8.56 -10.04
CA PRO A 230 11.80 -9.46 -11.07
C PRO A 230 12.89 -10.41 -10.60
N ALA A 231 13.70 -10.02 -9.60
CA ALA A 231 14.72 -10.89 -9.02
C ALA A 231 14.11 -12.13 -8.33
N PHE A 232 12.87 -12.03 -7.88
CA PHE A 232 12.07 -13.14 -7.35
C PHE A 232 11.12 -13.72 -8.40
N GLY A 233 11.14 -13.29 -9.67
CA GLY A 233 10.20 -13.74 -10.69
C GLY A 233 8.78 -13.21 -10.52
N ILE A 234 8.61 -12.08 -9.80
CA ILE A 234 7.31 -11.48 -9.51
C ILE A 234 6.97 -10.44 -10.59
N PRO A 235 5.81 -10.55 -11.28
CA PRO A 235 5.27 -9.48 -12.11
C PRO A 235 5.21 -8.17 -11.34
N THR A 236 5.79 -7.11 -11.90
CA THR A 236 6.03 -5.86 -11.17
C THR A 236 5.75 -4.63 -12.02
N ILE A 237 5.17 -3.61 -11.40
CA ILE A 237 4.90 -2.31 -12.01
C ILE A 237 5.23 -1.17 -11.04
N ARG A 238 5.76 -0.06 -11.58
CA ARG A 238 5.87 1.21 -10.88
C ARG A 238 4.81 2.18 -11.40
N VAL A 239 4.12 2.87 -10.52
CA VAL A 239 2.93 3.66 -10.82
C VAL A 239 3.05 5.05 -10.19
N ASP A 240 2.56 6.08 -10.87
CA ASP A 240 2.37 7.40 -10.27
C ASP A 240 1.27 7.29 -9.20
N GLY A 241 1.67 7.36 -7.94
CA GLY A 241 0.78 7.23 -6.79
C GLY A 241 -0.17 8.41 -6.60
N ASN A 242 0.06 9.54 -7.26
CA ASN A 242 -0.84 10.70 -7.26
C ASN A 242 -1.87 10.64 -8.39
N ASP A 243 -1.72 9.70 -9.32
CA ASP A 243 -2.67 9.45 -10.39
C ASP A 243 -3.64 8.33 -9.99
N LEU A 244 -4.82 8.75 -9.50
CA LEU A 244 -5.89 7.82 -9.10
C LEU A 244 -6.27 6.83 -10.21
N VAL A 245 -6.22 7.25 -11.48
CA VAL A 245 -6.62 6.42 -12.62
C VAL A 245 -5.59 5.32 -12.84
N ALA A 246 -4.30 5.68 -12.82
CA ALA A 246 -3.20 4.72 -12.95
C ALA A 246 -3.16 3.73 -11.78
N VAL A 247 -3.31 4.22 -10.53
CA VAL A 247 -3.38 3.38 -9.33
C VAL A 247 -4.53 2.36 -9.41
N PHE A 248 -5.72 2.81 -9.78
CA PHE A 248 -6.90 1.94 -9.91
C PHE A 248 -6.69 0.86 -10.98
N ASN A 249 -6.22 1.24 -12.17
CA ASN A 249 -6.00 0.30 -13.27
C ASN A 249 -4.90 -0.70 -12.98
N ALA A 250 -3.76 -0.25 -12.45
CA ALA A 250 -2.66 -1.12 -12.08
C ALA A 250 -3.08 -2.14 -11.01
N THR A 251 -3.85 -1.71 -10.00
CA THR A 251 -4.35 -2.59 -8.94
C THR A 251 -5.38 -3.59 -9.47
N THR A 252 -6.28 -3.15 -10.36
CA THR A 252 -7.29 -4.01 -11.00
C THR A 252 -6.63 -5.14 -11.77
N GLU A 253 -5.63 -4.79 -12.59
CA GLU A 253 -4.90 -5.77 -13.38
C GLU A 253 -4.02 -6.68 -12.50
N ALA A 254 -3.36 -6.12 -11.50
CA ALA A 254 -2.57 -6.91 -10.55
C ALA A 254 -3.44 -7.94 -9.80
N ARG A 255 -4.64 -7.56 -9.36
CA ARG A 255 -5.61 -8.48 -8.75
C ARG A 255 -5.98 -9.59 -9.74
N ARG A 256 -6.28 -9.24 -10.99
CA ARG A 256 -6.63 -10.21 -12.04
C ARG A 256 -5.51 -11.22 -12.26
N LEU A 257 -4.27 -10.73 -12.43
CA LEU A 257 -3.07 -11.56 -12.59
C LEU A 257 -2.86 -12.49 -11.39
N ALA A 258 -2.96 -11.94 -10.17
CA ALA A 258 -2.70 -12.72 -8.97
C ALA A 258 -3.63 -13.93 -8.83
N VAL A 259 -4.92 -13.75 -9.12
CA VAL A 259 -5.91 -14.85 -9.10
C VAL A 259 -5.75 -15.78 -10.30
N ALA A 260 -5.66 -15.24 -11.51
CA ALA A 260 -5.68 -16.04 -12.74
C ALA A 260 -4.40 -16.88 -12.91
N GLU A 261 -3.25 -16.32 -12.57
CA GLU A 261 -1.94 -16.93 -12.78
C GLU A 261 -1.39 -17.57 -11.50
N LYS A 262 -2.08 -17.41 -10.36
CA LYS A 262 -1.66 -17.94 -9.05
C LYS A 262 -0.24 -17.50 -8.73
N THR A 263 -0.02 -16.19 -8.86
CA THR A 263 1.29 -15.55 -8.75
C THR A 263 1.17 -14.29 -7.89
N PRO A 264 2.19 -13.92 -7.10
CA PRO A 264 2.19 -12.62 -6.48
C PRO A 264 2.36 -11.51 -7.52
N VAL A 265 1.97 -10.28 -7.18
CA VAL A 265 2.25 -9.09 -8.00
C VAL A 265 2.76 -7.97 -7.11
N LEU A 266 3.78 -7.23 -7.55
CA LEU A 266 4.33 -6.08 -6.84
C LEU A 266 3.99 -4.77 -7.54
N LEU A 267 3.45 -3.82 -6.78
CA LEU A 267 3.16 -2.46 -7.22
C LEU A 267 3.98 -1.50 -6.37
N GLU A 268 4.85 -0.73 -7.01
CA GLU A 268 5.50 0.41 -6.36
C GLU A 268 4.78 1.70 -6.74
N LEU A 269 4.06 2.27 -5.78
CA LEU A 269 3.32 3.52 -5.95
C LEU A 269 4.23 4.67 -5.50
N MET A 270 4.69 5.46 -6.48
CA MET A 270 5.56 6.61 -6.26
C MET A 270 4.73 7.80 -5.80
N THR A 271 5.00 8.31 -4.61
CA THR A 271 4.29 9.48 -4.07
C THR A 271 5.25 10.37 -3.27
N TYR A 272 4.71 11.36 -2.56
CA TYR A 272 5.45 12.25 -1.67
C TYR A 272 4.73 12.34 -0.33
N ARG A 273 5.50 12.24 0.76
CA ARG A 273 4.99 12.51 2.10
C ARG A 273 4.90 14.02 2.29
N VAL A 274 3.70 14.59 2.21
CA VAL A 274 3.50 16.06 2.26
C VAL A 274 3.58 16.60 3.70
N GLY A 275 3.22 15.79 4.69
CA GLY A 275 3.35 16.13 6.11
C GLY A 275 4.56 15.50 6.79
N ASP A 276 4.70 15.80 8.08
CA ASP A 276 5.68 15.15 8.98
C ASP A 276 5.51 13.62 8.97
N HIS A 277 6.54 12.89 9.44
CA HIS A 277 6.40 11.45 9.58
C HIS A 277 5.21 11.08 10.48
N THR A 278 5.14 11.72 11.64
CA THR A 278 4.09 11.61 12.66
C THR A 278 4.06 12.91 13.47
N THR A 279 3.13 13.05 14.41
CA THR A 279 3.12 14.20 15.34
C THR A 279 4.32 14.30 16.27
N SER A 280 5.15 13.25 16.35
CA SER A 280 6.40 13.22 17.12
C SER A 280 7.61 13.68 16.32
N ASP A 281 7.41 14.10 15.07
CA ASP A 281 8.44 14.51 14.13
C ASP A 281 8.28 16.00 13.76
N ASP A 282 9.35 16.59 13.25
CA ASP A 282 9.43 17.97 12.72
C ASP A 282 10.34 17.92 11.47
N SER A 283 9.72 17.68 10.31
CA SER A 283 10.37 17.33 9.03
C SER A 283 10.93 18.54 8.27
#